data_AF-A0A935NYY0-F1
#
_entry.id   AF-A0A935NYY0-F1
#
_cell.length_a   1.000
_cell.length_b   1.000
_cell.length_c   1.000
_cell.angle_alpha   90.00
_cell.angle_beta   90.00
_cell.angle_gamma   90.00
#
_symmetry.space_group_name_H-M   'P 1'
#
loop_
_entity.id
_entity.type
_entity.pdbx_description
1 polymer ?
#
loop_
_entity_poly.entity_id
_entity_poly.type
_entity_poly.pdbx_seq_one_letter_code
_entity_poly.pdbx_strand_id
1 'polypeptide(L)'
;MEDIETCLAFWVDRLGFVKTVEVPEGDRLGFVILHHGELELMLQSRASLQHDLPAIASGPYRSALFLEVPDLGPIRQALAGWPLIVAGRTTFYGTEEIVVADPAGNHVCFAARKE
;
A
#
# COMPACT_ATOMS: atom_id res chain seq x y z
N MET A 1 8.53 -3.56 -6.25
CA MET A 1 9.17 -2.28 -5.82
C MET A 1 10.68 -2.48 -5.67
N GLU A 2 11.50 -1.43 -5.57
CA GLU A 2 12.95 -1.62 -5.38
C GLU A 2 13.29 -1.99 -3.92
N ASP A 3 12.63 -1.33 -2.96
CA ASP A 3 12.96 -1.42 -1.53
C ASP A 3 11.66 -1.57 -0.72
N ILE A 4 11.52 -2.69 -0.01
CA ILE A 4 10.31 -2.97 0.79
C ILE A 4 10.36 -2.16 2.09
N GLU A 5 11.54 -2.00 2.66
CA GLU A 5 11.82 -1.35 3.94
C GLU A 5 11.29 0.08 3.97
N THR A 6 11.54 0.85 2.91
CA THR A 6 10.96 2.20 2.78
C THR A 6 9.43 2.19 2.76
N CYS A 7 8.81 1.15 2.18
CA CYS A 7 7.35 1.01 2.16
C CYS A 7 6.78 0.57 3.52
N LEU A 8 7.53 -0.14 4.35
CA LEU A 8 7.08 -0.55 5.68
C LEU A 8 6.78 0.65 6.59
N ALA A 9 7.54 1.75 6.48
CA ALA A 9 7.25 2.97 7.23
C ALA A 9 5.87 3.58 6.88
N PHE A 10 5.39 3.36 5.66
CA PHE A 10 4.06 3.79 5.24
C PHE A 10 2.98 2.79 5.68
N TRP A 11 3.15 1.50 5.38
CA TRP A 11 2.13 0.49 5.64
C TRP A 11 2.03 0.10 7.11
N VAL A 12 3.15 -0.14 7.77
CA VAL A 12 3.20 -0.59 9.17
C VAL A 12 3.13 0.60 10.11
N ASP A 13 4.09 1.52 10.04
CA ASP A 13 4.24 2.55 11.08
C ASP A 13 3.13 3.61 11.04
N ARG A 14 2.63 3.96 9.86
CA ARG A 14 1.52 4.93 9.71
C ARG A 14 0.16 4.27 9.67
N LEU A 15 -0.03 3.33 8.75
CA LEU A 15 -1.34 2.73 8.48
C LEU A 15 -1.66 1.54 9.40
N GLY A 16 -0.75 1.14 10.28
CA GLY A 16 -1.02 0.14 11.30
C GLY A 16 -1.13 -1.30 10.79
N PHE A 17 -0.64 -1.58 9.58
CA PHE A 17 -0.56 -2.96 9.11
C PHE A 17 0.45 -3.76 9.96
N VAL A 18 0.16 -5.03 10.19
CA VAL A 18 1.04 -5.97 10.89
C VAL A 18 1.77 -6.81 9.85
N LYS A 19 3.10 -6.77 9.87
CA LYS A 19 3.95 -7.65 9.08
C LYS A 19 3.97 -9.03 9.73
N THR A 20 3.51 -10.05 9.01
CA THR A 20 3.32 -11.43 9.53
C THR A 20 4.31 -12.43 8.94
N VAL A 21 4.81 -12.16 7.73
CA VAL A 21 5.80 -12.97 7.04
C VAL A 21 6.89 -12.06 6.49
N GLU A 22 8.14 -12.53 6.58
CA GLU A 22 9.32 -11.88 6.04
C GLU A 22 10.22 -12.92 5.37
N VAL A 23 10.59 -12.66 4.13
CA VAL A 23 11.54 -13.47 3.38
C VAL A 23 12.68 -12.56 2.90
N PRO A 24 13.93 -12.83 3.31
CA PRO A 24 15.08 -12.03 2.87
C PRO A 24 15.46 -12.34 1.41
N GLU A 25 16.06 -11.35 0.75
CA GLU A 25 16.69 -11.42 -0.56
C GLU A 25 18.07 -10.76 -0.43
N GLY A 26 19.09 -11.57 -0.14
CA GLY A 26 20.42 -11.07 0.21
C GLY A 26 20.43 -10.35 1.55
N ASP A 27 20.83 -9.07 1.54
CA ASP A 27 20.90 -8.19 2.72
C ASP A 27 19.65 -7.34 2.94
N ARG A 28 18.59 -7.54 2.12
CA ARG A 28 17.32 -6.80 2.17
C ARG A 28 16.12 -7.74 2.21
N LEU A 29 14.92 -7.18 2.35
CA LEU A 29 13.66 -7.90 2.23
C LEU A 29 13.31 -8.18 0.76
N GLY A 30 13.04 -9.45 0.47
CA GLY A 30 12.54 -9.92 -0.82
C GLY A 30 11.02 -9.92 -0.91
N PHE A 31 10.37 -10.36 0.16
CA PHE A 31 8.92 -10.53 0.21
C PHE A 31 8.39 -10.38 1.63
N VAL A 32 7.22 -9.76 1.77
CA VAL A 32 6.49 -9.65 3.05
C VAL A 32 4.99 -9.83 2.86
N ILE A 33 4.33 -10.35 3.89
CA ILE A 33 2.86 -10.33 4.02
C ILE A 33 2.47 -9.37 5.13
N LEU A 34 1.58 -8.43 4.81
CA LEU A 34 1.05 -7.42 5.71
C LEU A 34 -0.45 -7.64 5.91
N HIS A 35 -0.93 -7.51 7.14
CA HIS A 35 -2.35 -7.59 7.49
C HIS A 35 -2.89 -6.32 8.14
N HIS A 36 -4.13 -5.97 7.82
CA HIS A 36 -4.90 -4.99 8.60
C HIS A 36 -6.36 -5.46 8.69
N GLY A 37 -6.71 -6.10 9.81
CA GLY A 37 -7.95 -6.87 9.90
C GLY A 37 -7.93 -8.03 8.92
N GLU A 38 -8.98 -8.15 8.12
CA GLU A 38 -9.12 -9.20 7.08
C GLU A 38 -8.36 -8.88 5.78
N LEU A 39 -7.81 -7.67 5.63
CA LEU A 39 -7.03 -7.30 4.45
C LEU A 39 -5.64 -7.91 4.51
N GLU A 40 -5.23 -8.58 3.44
CA GLU A 40 -3.87 -9.07 3.20
C GLU A 40 -3.23 -8.32 2.04
N LEU A 41 -2.01 -7.81 2.25
CA LEU A 41 -1.21 -7.12 1.23
C LEU A 41 0.17 -7.77 1.16
N MET A 42 0.53 -8.28 -0.01
CA MET A 42 1.84 -8.86 -0.27
C MET A 42 2.72 -7.86 -1.01
N LEU A 43 3.91 -7.60 -0.48
CA LEU A 43 4.91 -6.76 -1.15
C LEU A 43 6.07 -7.65 -1.59
N GLN A 44 6.52 -7.46 -2.82
CA GLN A 44 7.67 -8.17 -3.40
C GLN A 44 8.65 -7.17 -4.02
N SER A 45 9.93 -7.36 -3.72
CA SER A 45 11.02 -6.59 -4.32
C SER A 45 11.25 -7.07 -5.76
N ARG A 46 11.83 -6.19 -6.60
CA ARG A 46 12.16 -6.58 -7.98
C ARG A 46 13.20 -7.69 -8.04
N ALA A 47 14.18 -7.68 -7.13
CA ALA A 47 15.20 -8.71 -7.05
C ALA A 47 14.56 -10.08 -6.75
N SER A 48 13.67 -10.14 -5.76
CA SER A 48 12.92 -11.37 -5.44
C SER A 48 12.04 -11.80 -6.62
N LEU A 49 11.33 -10.88 -7.26
CA LEU A 49 10.49 -11.19 -8.43
C LEU A 49 11.31 -11.72 -9.62
N GLN A 50 12.53 -11.21 -9.83
CA GLN A 50 13.44 -11.69 -10.88
C GLN A 50 13.88 -13.13 -10.64
N HIS A 51 14.13 -13.50 -9.38
CA HIS A 51 14.50 -14.87 -9.03
C HIS A 51 13.31 -15.84 -9.06
N ASP A 52 12.15 -15.41 -8.57
CA ASP A 52 10.95 -16.25 -8.42
C ASP A 52 10.16 -16.39 -9.72
N LEU A 53 9.84 -15.27 -10.37
CA LEU A 53 8.97 -15.19 -11.54
C LEU A 53 9.60 -14.38 -12.68
N PRO A 54 10.73 -14.84 -13.26
CA PRO A 54 11.49 -14.09 -14.27
C PRO A 54 10.65 -13.69 -15.50
N ALA A 55 9.65 -14.48 -15.86
CA ALA A 55 8.75 -14.23 -16.99
C ALA A 55 7.96 -12.91 -16.87
N ILE A 56 7.72 -12.45 -15.65
CA ILE A 56 7.00 -11.18 -15.39
C ILE A 56 7.89 -10.16 -14.69
N ALA A 57 9.22 -10.36 -14.67
CA ALA A 57 10.20 -9.57 -13.92
C ALA A 57 10.74 -8.31 -14.65
N SER A 58 10.18 -8.00 -15.82
CA SER A 58 10.38 -6.72 -16.52
C SER A 58 9.08 -5.89 -16.62
N GLY A 59 9.22 -4.56 -16.67
CA GLY A 59 8.09 -3.63 -16.84
C GLY A 59 8.09 -2.46 -15.84
N PRO A 60 7.25 -1.43 -16.09
CA PRO A 60 7.22 -0.20 -15.31
C PRO A 60 6.52 -0.31 -13.93
N TYR A 61 6.23 -1.54 -13.45
CA TYR A 61 5.40 -1.88 -12.28
C TYR A 61 4.76 -0.72 -11.53
N ARG A 62 3.46 -0.57 -11.74
CA ARG A 62 2.60 0.31 -10.95
C ARG A 62 1.28 -0.41 -10.72
N SER A 63 0.80 -0.31 -9.50
CA SER A 63 -0.53 -0.74 -9.12
C SER A 63 -1.32 0.47 -8.63
N ALA A 64 -2.64 0.40 -8.79
CA ALA A 64 -3.58 1.26 -8.09
C ALA A 64 -4.39 0.37 -7.14
N LEU A 65 -4.28 0.62 -5.85
CA LEU A 65 -5.02 -0.09 -4.82
C LEU A 65 -6.27 0.71 -4.47
N PHE A 66 -7.40 0.02 -4.38
CA PHE A 66 -8.65 0.57 -3.86
C PHE A 66 -9.00 -0.20 -2.60
N LEU A 67 -9.03 0.51 -1.47
CA LEU A 67 -9.25 -0.07 -0.16
C LEU A 67 -10.52 0.55 0.43
N GLU A 68 -11.54 -0.26 0.60
CA GLU A 68 -12.69 0.13 1.40
C GLU A 68 -12.30 0.09 2.88
N VAL A 69 -12.57 1.20 3.57
CA VAL A 69 -12.34 1.35 5.00
C VAL A 69 -13.65 1.80 5.66
N PRO A 70 -13.87 1.42 6.92
CA PRO A 70 -15.09 1.82 7.63
C PRO A 70 -15.18 3.34 7.84
N ASP A 71 -14.03 4.01 8.00
CA ASP A 71 -13.94 5.44 8.24
C ASP A 71 -12.63 6.01 7.67
N LEU A 72 -12.69 7.19 7.06
CA LEU A 72 -11.52 7.94 6.60
C LEU A 72 -10.86 8.76 7.71
N GLY A 73 -11.51 9.02 8.84
CA GLY A 73 -10.96 9.77 9.97
C GLY A 73 -9.59 9.26 10.44
N PRO A 74 -9.47 7.97 10.83
CA PRO A 74 -8.21 7.36 11.22
C PRO A 74 -7.15 7.41 10.12
N ILE A 75 -7.55 7.19 8.86
CA ILE A 75 -6.64 7.23 7.71
C ILE A 75 -6.06 8.65 7.52
N ARG A 76 -6.92 9.69 7.60
CA ARG A 76 -6.49 11.09 7.52
C ARG A 76 -5.53 11.46 8.64
N GLN A 77 -5.76 10.93 9.86
CA GLN A 77 -4.87 11.16 10.99
C GLN A 77 -3.51 10.47 10.80
N ALA A 78 -3.50 9.19 10.39
CA ALA A 78 -2.28 8.43 10.08
C ALA A 78 -1.44 9.07 8.98
N LEU A 79 -2.11 9.66 7.99
CA LEU A 79 -1.50 10.34 6.85
C LEU A 79 -1.30 11.84 7.05
N ALA A 80 -1.39 12.34 8.29
CA ALA A 80 -1.11 13.75 8.56
C ALA A 80 0.30 14.13 8.08
N GLY A 81 0.37 15.20 7.29
CA GLY A 81 1.61 15.67 6.64
C GLY A 81 2.07 14.86 5.43
N TRP A 82 1.37 13.77 5.07
CA TRP A 82 1.65 13.02 3.84
C TRP A 82 0.99 13.69 2.63
N PRO A 83 1.66 13.78 1.46
CA PRO A 83 1.08 14.39 0.27
C PRO A 83 -0.20 13.67 -0.17
N LEU A 84 -1.29 14.43 -0.31
CA LEU A 84 -2.54 13.96 -0.90
C LEU A 84 -2.54 14.27 -2.40
N ILE A 85 -2.81 13.27 -3.22
CA ILE A 85 -3.05 13.43 -4.66
C ILE A 85 -4.49 13.90 -4.88
N VAL A 86 -5.43 13.29 -4.14
CA VAL A 86 -6.83 13.72 -4.06
C VAL A 86 -7.17 13.90 -2.58
N ALA A 87 -7.39 15.14 -2.15
CA ALA A 87 -7.64 15.47 -0.75
C ALA A 87 -9.00 15.00 -0.22
N GLY A 88 -9.95 14.79 -1.13
CA GLY A 88 -11.31 14.35 -0.86
C GLY A 88 -12.19 14.49 -2.10
N ARG A 89 -12.95 13.46 -2.43
CA ARG A 89 -14.04 13.54 -3.40
C ARG A 89 -15.23 12.71 -2.91
N THR A 90 -16.44 13.08 -3.32
CA THR A 90 -17.62 12.21 -3.17
C THR A 90 -17.96 11.65 -4.54
N THR A 91 -18.11 10.34 -4.63
CA THR A 91 -18.43 9.66 -5.88
C THR A 91 -19.93 9.61 -6.11
N PHE A 92 -20.35 9.31 -7.35
CA PHE A 92 -21.76 9.16 -7.71
C PHE A 92 -22.45 8.00 -6.99
N TYR A 93 -21.67 7.03 -6.47
CA TYR A 93 -22.17 5.88 -5.71
C TYR A 93 -22.08 6.08 -4.19
N GLY A 94 -21.83 7.31 -3.71
CA GLY A 94 -21.97 7.66 -2.30
C GLY A 94 -20.78 7.29 -1.40
N THR A 95 -19.58 7.11 -1.97
CA THR A 95 -18.35 6.98 -1.18
C THR A 95 -17.62 8.31 -1.10
N GLU A 96 -17.02 8.58 0.05
CA GLU A 96 -15.95 9.56 0.18
C GLU A 96 -14.61 8.88 -0.07
N GLU A 97 -13.73 9.54 -0.82
CA GLU A 97 -12.46 8.96 -1.21
C GLU A 97 -11.31 9.96 -1.06
N ILE A 98 -10.15 9.47 -0.63
CA ILE A 98 -8.86 10.14 -0.71
C ILE A 98 -7.86 9.28 -1.45
N VAL A 99 -6.89 9.92 -2.12
CA VAL A 99 -5.83 9.21 -2.86
C VAL A 99 -4.48 9.75 -2.46
N VAL A 100 -3.55 8.83 -2.18
CA VAL A 100 -2.13 9.09 -1.94
C VAL A 100 -1.26 8.20 -2.83
N ALA A 101 0.04 8.46 -2.86
CA ALA A 101 1.01 7.49 -3.33
C ALA A 101 1.74 6.85 -2.14
N ASP A 102 2.00 5.55 -2.21
CA ASP A 102 2.97 4.89 -1.34
C ASP A 102 4.42 5.29 -1.74
N PRO A 103 5.44 4.93 -0.95
CA PRO A 103 6.83 5.27 -1.28
C PRO A 103 7.36 4.65 -2.57
N ALA A 104 6.73 3.57 -3.07
CA ALA A 104 7.07 2.95 -4.35
C ALA A 104 6.37 3.63 -5.54
N GLY A 105 5.51 4.64 -5.29
CA GLY A 105 4.77 5.37 -6.31
C GLY A 105 3.50 4.67 -6.78
N ASN A 106 2.99 3.67 -6.06
CA ASN A 106 1.68 3.08 -6.30
C ASN A 106 0.60 4.01 -5.74
N HIS A 107 -0.50 4.15 -6.47
CA HIS A 107 -1.63 4.92 -5.98
C HIS A 107 -2.44 4.07 -5.00
N VAL A 108 -2.82 4.66 -3.88
CA VAL A 108 -3.66 4.03 -2.85
C VAL A 108 -4.88 4.92 -2.64
N CYS A 109 -6.04 4.41 -3.01
CA CYS A 109 -7.34 5.04 -2.82
C CYS A 109 -8.01 4.42 -1.59
N PHE A 110 -8.29 5.24 -0.59
CA PHE A 110 -9.09 4.84 0.56
C PHE A 110 -10.50 5.36 0.37
N ALA A 111 -11.49 4.49 0.54
CA ALA A 111 -12.91 4.80 0.34
C ALA A 111 -13.74 4.42 1.55
N ALA A 112 -14.57 5.33 2.05
CA ALA A 112 -15.59 5.03 3.06
C ALA A 112 -16.98 5.44 2.55
N ARG A 113 -18.01 4.67 2.91
CA ARG A 113 -19.39 5.06 2.62
C ARG A 113 -19.77 6.27 3.45
N LYS A 114 -20.48 7.23 2.86
CA LYS A 114 -21.19 8.26 3.64
C LYS A 114 -22.52 7.66 4.10
N GLU A 115 -22.71 7.60 5.41
CA GLU A 115 -24.02 7.33 6.01
C GLU A 115 -24.98 8.51 5.76
#